data_AF-A0A7J6UXX0-F1
#
_entry.id   AF-A0A7J6UXX0-F1
#
_cell.length_a   1.000
_cell.length_b   1.000
_cell.length_c   1.000
_cell.angle_alpha   90.00
_cell.angle_beta   90.00
_cell.angle_gamma   90.00
#
_symmetry.space_group_name_H-M   'P 1'
#
loop_
_entity.id
_entity.type
_entity.pdbx_description
1 polymer ?
#
loop_
_entity_poly.entity_id
_entity_poly.type
_entity_poly.pdbx_seq_one_letter_code
_entity_poly.pdbx_strand_id
1 'polypeptide(L)'
;MKFGETFTEYLHGDQEWFLDKCSHVEYKQLKKVLKSCRKSCKEAPASSSCGSESNHEEFCQCESCPLCDQKFFSELIKEASEIAGCFSSRVRHLLHLHISNGLQRYMLRLRHCFTNDKELMAQQSRMLIEYVTMNAIAIRKILKKYDKVHSSINGRNFRTKMRAEHIELLQSPWLIELGAFYINFNGTESGDLSNQFSCDLGSDRPVMTLTISDSLKLEYSLTCAICLDTVFNSYALSCGHLFCKACACSAASVMIFEGLKAVDPETRCPVCREEGVYANSVRMVELDLLLKNRCKEYWRERLHDERADGFDRPVDTQTFIVTVSVLVAISLSLFLGLKGDPVPCEKCAGNGGTKCVFCNDGKMKKETGLVDCRVCKGAGMVLCKKCAGSGYSRRL
;
A
#
# COMPACT_ATOMS: atom_id res chain seq x y z
N MET A 1 3.28 -29.13 31.83
CA MET A 1 3.72 -30.05 30.75
C MET A 1 4.88 -29.43 29.96
N LYS A 2 5.74 -30.22 29.30
CA LYS A 2 6.79 -29.65 28.44
C LYS A 2 6.13 -29.18 27.15
N PHE A 3 6.41 -27.96 26.68
CA PHE A 3 5.76 -27.38 25.49
C PHE A 3 5.70 -28.30 24.25
N GLY A 4 6.71 -29.16 24.03
CA GLY A 4 6.69 -30.08 22.88
C GLY A 4 5.61 -31.17 22.97
N GLU A 5 5.19 -31.55 24.17
CA GLU A 5 4.05 -32.46 24.41
C GLU A 5 2.76 -31.71 24.11
N THR A 6 2.57 -30.53 24.71
CA THR A 6 1.41 -29.64 24.46
C THR A 6 1.23 -29.30 22.99
N PHE A 7 2.30 -29.04 22.25
CA PHE A 7 2.22 -28.77 20.82
C PHE A 7 1.83 -30.03 20.02
N THR A 8 2.24 -31.22 20.46
CA THR A 8 1.82 -32.49 19.81
C THR A 8 0.35 -32.78 20.10
N GLU A 9 -0.08 -32.57 21.34
CA GLU A 9 -1.48 -32.72 21.77
C GLU A 9 -2.39 -31.76 21.01
N TYR A 10 -1.94 -30.52 20.79
CA TYR A 10 -2.65 -29.57 19.93
C TYR A 10 -2.84 -30.10 18.49
N LEU A 11 -1.79 -30.66 17.89
CA LEU A 11 -1.84 -31.15 16.51
C LEU A 11 -2.74 -32.39 16.34
N HIS A 12 -2.76 -33.29 17.32
CA HIS A 12 -3.50 -34.57 17.28
C HIS A 12 -4.72 -34.56 18.23
N GLY A 13 -5.19 -33.37 18.60
CA GLY A 13 -6.35 -33.20 19.47
C GLY A 13 -7.65 -33.20 18.68
N ASP A 14 -8.72 -32.73 19.31
CA ASP A 14 -10.08 -32.69 18.73
C ASP A 14 -10.18 -31.87 17.42
N GLN A 15 -9.16 -31.07 17.11
CA GLN A 15 -9.07 -30.22 15.92
C GLN A 15 -8.18 -30.78 14.79
N GLU A 16 -7.70 -32.03 14.92
CA GLU A 16 -6.80 -32.67 13.94
C GLU A 16 -7.35 -32.62 12.51
N TRP A 17 -8.65 -32.86 12.32
CA TRP A 17 -9.31 -32.83 11.01
C TRP A 17 -9.13 -31.51 10.25
N PHE A 18 -9.02 -30.40 10.97
CA PHE A 18 -8.81 -29.07 10.38
C PHE A 18 -7.35 -28.87 9.98
N LEU A 19 -6.43 -29.45 10.74
CA LEU A 19 -4.99 -29.32 10.61
C LEU A 19 -4.37 -30.36 9.66
N ASP A 20 -5.08 -31.43 9.30
CA ASP A 20 -4.60 -32.50 8.41
C ASP A 20 -4.03 -32.00 7.06
N LYS A 21 -4.53 -30.85 6.58
CA LYS A 21 -4.04 -30.19 5.35
C LYS A 21 -3.19 -28.94 5.61
N CYS A 22 -2.75 -28.71 6.84
CA CYS A 22 -1.93 -27.57 7.22
C CYS A 22 -0.49 -28.00 7.48
N SER A 23 0.47 -27.35 6.83
CA SER A 23 1.86 -27.38 7.29
C SER A 23 1.96 -26.86 8.72
N HIS A 24 2.91 -27.35 9.50
CA HIS A 24 3.13 -26.92 10.87
C HIS A 24 4.60 -27.09 11.23
N VAL A 25 5.02 -26.46 12.33
CA VAL A 25 6.42 -26.56 12.77
C VAL A 25 6.74 -27.99 13.17
N GLU A 26 7.76 -28.59 12.58
CA GLU A 26 8.26 -29.93 12.90
C GLU A 26 9.12 -29.88 14.16
N TYR A 27 8.53 -29.39 15.26
CA TYR A 27 9.21 -28.99 16.48
C TYR A 27 10.06 -30.12 17.10
N LYS A 28 9.58 -31.36 16.97
CA LYS A 28 10.33 -32.55 17.41
C LYS A 28 11.54 -32.82 16.51
N GLN A 29 11.41 -32.68 15.20
CA GLN A 29 12.50 -32.90 14.24
C GLN A 29 13.59 -31.83 14.39
N LEU A 30 13.20 -30.55 14.46
CA LEU A 30 14.12 -29.43 14.72
C LEU A 30 14.85 -29.61 16.06
N LYS A 31 14.18 -30.09 17.10
CA LYS A 31 14.84 -30.45 18.37
C LYS A 31 15.85 -31.58 18.24
N LYS A 32 15.65 -32.54 17.32
CA LYS A 32 16.62 -33.64 17.09
C LYS A 32 17.91 -33.09 16.47
N VAL A 33 17.81 -32.16 15.52
CA VAL A 33 18.99 -31.47 14.93
C VAL A 33 19.84 -30.79 16.02
N LEU A 34 19.21 -30.10 16.96
CA LEU A 34 19.92 -29.46 18.07
C LEU A 34 20.52 -30.45 19.06
N LYS A 35 19.88 -31.61 19.26
CA LYS A 35 20.38 -32.66 20.16
C LYS A 35 21.60 -33.38 19.58
N SER A 36 21.66 -33.61 18.26
CA SER A 36 22.84 -34.19 17.63
C SER A 36 24.05 -33.27 17.77
N CYS A 37 23.86 -31.95 17.64
CA CYS A 37 24.91 -30.96 17.87
C CYS A 37 25.57 -31.11 19.24
N ARG A 38 24.73 -31.19 20.29
CA ARG A 38 25.19 -31.33 21.67
C ARG A 38 26.04 -32.59 21.91
N LYS A 39 25.85 -33.64 21.11
CA LYS A 39 26.68 -34.86 21.16
C LYS A 39 27.98 -34.67 20.38
N SER A 40 27.90 -34.17 19.15
CA SER A 40 29.07 -33.96 18.30
C SER A 40 30.06 -32.92 18.85
N CYS A 41 29.57 -31.85 19.51
CA CYS A 41 30.45 -30.89 20.19
C CYS A 41 31.21 -31.50 21.39
N LYS A 42 30.72 -32.61 21.98
CA LYS A 42 31.39 -33.28 23.09
C LYS A 42 32.53 -34.19 22.62
N GLU A 43 32.56 -34.56 21.34
CA GLU A 43 33.50 -35.55 20.78
C GLU A 43 34.61 -34.90 19.94
N ALA A 44 34.55 -33.59 19.67
CA ALA A 44 35.63 -32.88 18.99
C ALA A 44 36.86 -32.78 19.92
N PRO A 45 38.07 -33.18 19.47
CA PRO A 45 39.25 -33.07 20.30
C PRO A 45 39.53 -31.61 20.59
N ALA A 46 39.73 -31.30 21.88
CA ALA A 46 40.07 -29.97 22.36
C ALA A 46 41.39 -29.49 21.74
N SER A 47 41.33 -28.81 20.60
CA SER A 47 42.41 -27.96 20.11
C SER A 47 42.23 -26.52 20.59
N SER A 48 42.08 -26.36 21.91
CA SER A 48 42.37 -25.11 22.64
C SER A 48 42.18 -25.37 24.13
N SER A 49 43.24 -25.15 24.89
CA SER A 49 43.30 -25.35 26.33
C SER A 49 42.29 -24.52 27.11
N CYS A 50 41.46 -25.18 27.92
CA CYS A 50 41.14 -24.73 29.27
C CYS A 50 40.54 -25.89 30.08
N GLY A 51 41.30 -26.37 31.07
CA GLY A 51 40.83 -27.32 32.05
C GLY A 51 39.89 -26.67 33.05
N SER A 52 38.78 -27.32 33.35
CA SER A 52 38.20 -27.42 34.69
C SER A 52 37.01 -28.37 34.63
N GLU A 53 37.16 -29.51 35.29
CA GLU A 53 36.04 -30.39 35.63
C GLU A 53 35.07 -29.62 36.53
N SER A 54 33.83 -29.48 36.08
CA SER A 54 32.73 -29.11 36.98
C SER A 54 31.40 -29.67 36.47
N ASN A 55 30.66 -30.29 37.39
CA ASN A 55 29.37 -30.94 37.18
C ASN A 55 28.24 -29.90 37.07
N HIS A 56 28.14 -29.18 35.96
CA HIS A 56 26.99 -28.32 35.67
C HIS A 56 26.51 -28.46 34.22
N GLU A 57 25.19 -28.40 34.05
CA GLU A 57 24.44 -28.73 32.83
C GLU A 57 25.01 -28.16 31.51
N GLU A 58 25.85 -28.92 30.82
CA GLU A 58 25.53 -29.53 29.53
C GLU A 58 25.11 -28.56 28.36
N PHE A 59 26.02 -27.68 27.92
CA PHE A 59 25.88 -26.82 26.71
C PHE A 59 27.00 -27.05 25.68
N CYS A 60 26.77 -26.74 24.40
CA CYS A 60 27.86 -26.70 23.41
C CYS A 60 28.56 -25.33 23.47
N GLN A 61 29.89 -25.31 23.48
CA GLN A 61 30.71 -24.10 23.57
C GLN A 61 31.01 -23.42 22.22
N CYS A 62 30.31 -23.80 21.13
CA CYS A 62 30.49 -23.12 19.84
C CYS A 62 29.44 -22.01 19.64
N GLU A 63 29.89 -20.77 19.42
CA GLU A 63 29.01 -19.63 19.10
C GLU A 63 28.35 -19.76 17.72
N SER A 64 28.90 -20.61 16.84
CA SER A 64 28.34 -20.96 15.53
C SER A 64 28.62 -22.43 15.21
N CYS A 65 27.66 -23.10 14.54
CA CYS A 65 27.78 -24.50 14.15
C CYS A 65 27.28 -24.64 12.71
N PRO A 66 28.17 -24.66 11.70
CA PRO A 66 27.76 -24.60 10.30
C PRO A 66 26.75 -25.68 9.87
N LEU A 67 26.88 -26.89 10.41
CA LEU A 67 25.96 -28.00 10.15
C LEU A 67 24.56 -27.73 10.72
N CYS A 68 24.49 -27.19 11.93
CA CYS A 68 23.23 -26.78 12.54
C CYS A 68 22.67 -25.55 11.84
N ASP A 69 23.47 -24.51 11.61
CA ASP A 69 23.06 -23.28 10.93
C ASP A 69 22.42 -23.63 9.57
N GLN A 70 23.10 -24.44 8.75
CA GLN A 70 22.60 -24.81 7.43
C GLN A 70 21.32 -25.64 7.51
N LYS A 71 21.28 -26.70 8.33
CA LYS A 71 20.12 -27.62 8.36
C LYS A 71 18.94 -27.04 9.13
N PHE A 72 19.18 -26.44 10.29
CA PHE A 72 18.12 -25.94 11.16
C PHE A 72 17.39 -24.74 10.54
N PHE A 73 18.13 -23.74 10.04
CA PHE A 73 17.50 -22.52 9.52
C PHE A 73 16.84 -22.76 8.16
N SER A 74 17.37 -23.65 7.31
CA SER A 74 16.74 -23.99 6.03
C SER A 74 15.42 -24.74 6.20
N GLU A 75 15.36 -25.71 7.11
CA GLU A 75 14.09 -26.40 7.40
C GLU A 75 13.08 -25.44 8.03
N LEU A 76 13.51 -24.64 9.01
CA LEU A 76 12.62 -23.71 9.69
C LEU A 76 12.06 -22.61 8.76
N ILE A 77 12.86 -22.11 7.81
CA ILE A 77 12.40 -21.09 6.85
C ILE A 77 11.37 -21.68 5.89
N LYS A 78 11.58 -22.93 5.46
CA LYS A 78 10.66 -23.67 4.61
C LYS A 78 9.34 -23.92 5.34
N GLU A 79 9.39 -24.49 6.54
CA GLU A 79 8.21 -24.74 7.38
C GLU A 79 7.42 -23.44 7.61
N ALA A 80 8.10 -22.34 7.98
CA ALA A 80 7.44 -21.05 8.22
C ALA A 80 6.79 -20.46 6.96
N SER A 81 7.44 -20.60 5.79
CA SER A 81 6.89 -20.14 4.51
C SER A 81 5.63 -20.92 4.14
N GLU A 82 5.64 -22.23 4.30
CA GLU A 82 4.48 -23.09 4.04
C GLU A 82 3.32 -22.78 4.98
N ILE A 83 3.59 -22.57 6.27
CA ILE A 83 2.60 -22.15 7.26
C ILE A 83 2.00 -20.78 6.89
N ALA A 84 2.84 -19.81 6.54
CA ALA A 84 2.39 -18.47 6.14
C ALA A 84 1.49 -18.53 4.89
N GLY A 85 1.86 -19.34 3.90
CA GLY A 85 1.06 -19.57 2.69
C GLY A 85 -0.28 -20.26 2.99
N CYS A 86 -0.26 -21.33 3.79
CA CYS A 86 -1.46 -22.04 4.23
C CYS A 86 -2.42 -21.11 4.98
N PHE A 87 -1.91 -20.39 5.99
CA PHE A 87 -2.68 -19.44 6.79
C PHE A 87 -3.33 -18.38 5.90
N SER A 88 -2.54 -17.71 5.06
CA SER A 88 -3.03 -16.64 4.17
C SER A 88 -4.09 -17.15 3.19
N SER A 89 -3.91 -18.36 2.65
CA SER A 89 -4.88 -19.00 1.76
C SER A 89 -6.21 -19.29 2.46
N ARG A 90 -6.16 -19.88 3.65
CA ARG A 90 -7.36 -20.25 4.42
C ARG A 90 -8.12 -19.03 4.94
N VAL A 91 -7.41 -18.01 5.45
CA VAL A 91 -8.04 -16.75 5.84
C VAL A 91 -8.74 -16.12 4.63
N ARG A 92 -8.05 -15.99 3.49
CA ARG A 92 -8.65 -15.44 2.27
C ARG A 92 -9.91 -16.20 1.84
N HIS A 93 -9.89 -17.53 1.93
CA HIS A 93 -11.05 -18.35 1.62
C HIS A 93 -12.22 -18.06 2.58
N LEU A 94 -11.97 -18.04 3.89
CA LEU A 94 -12.96 -17.71 4.92
C LEU A 94 -13.58 -16.32 4.68
N LEU A 95 -12.77 -15.31 4.42
CA LEU A 95 -13.23 -13.94 4.20
C LEU A 95 -14.01 -13.79 2.88
N HIS A 96 -13.59 -14.50 1.83
CA HIS A 96 -14.32 -14.49 0.57
C HIS A 96 -15.77 -15.01 0.72
N LEU A 97 -15.98 -16.01 1.58
CA LEU A 97 -17.32 -16.51 1.90
C LEU A 97 -18.16 -15.43 2.61
N HIS A 98 -17.56 -14.67 3.53
CA HIS A 98 -18.24 -13.61 4.28
C HIS A 98 -18.61 -12.38 3.43
N ILE A 99 -17.72 -11.96 2.51
CA ILE A 99 -17.83 -10.70 1.76
C ILE A 99 -18.64 -10.84 0.45
N SER A 100 -18.90 -12.07 -0.02
CA SER A 100 -19.62 -12.30 -1.28
C SER A 100 -21.03 -11.65 -1.32
N ASN A 101 -21.27 -10.79 -2.31
CA ASN A 101 -22.50 -9.98 -2.46
C ASN A 101 -23.45 -10.51 -3.55
N GLY A 102 -24.74 -10.17 -3.41
CA GLY A 102 -25.77 -10.29 -4.46
C GLY A 102 -26.13 -11.73 -4.85
N LEU A 103 -25.71 -12.16 -6.04
CA LEU A 103 -26.07 -13.46 -6.60
C LEU A 103 -25.37 -14.62 -5.88
N GLN A 104 -24.15 -14.41 -5.38
CA GLN A 104 -23.37 -15.43 -4.66
C GLN A 104 -23.93 -15.62 -3.25
N ARG A 105 -24.36 -14.52 -2.60
CA ARG A 105 -25.11 -14.53 -1.34
C ARG A 105 -26.49 -15.19 -1.49
N TYR A 106 -27.15 -14.99 -2.63
CA TYR A 106 -28.44 -15.61 -2.98
C TYR A 106 -28.29 -17.10 -3.33
N MET A 107 -27.28 -17.49 -4.11
CA MET A 107 -26.94 -18.88 -4.42
C MET A 107 -26.50 -19.64 -3.16
N LEU A 108 -25.70 -19.02 -2.28
CA LEU A 108 -25.37 -19.57 -0.98
C LEU A 108 -26.65 -19.71 -0.13
N ARG A 109 -27.54 -18.71 -0.07
CA ARG A 109 -28.86 -18.84 0.61
C ARG A 109 -29.74 -19.96 0.04
N LEU A 110 -29.77 -20.15 -1.28
CA LEU A 110 -30.53 -21.24 -1.91
C LEU A 110 -29.92 -22.62 -1.63
N ARG A 111 -28.60 -22.67 -1.37
CA ARG A 111 -27.88 -23.90 -0.99
C ARG A 111 -27.79 -24.07 0.54
N HIS A 112 -28.09 -23.05 1.34
CA HIS A 112 -27.82 -22.96 2.79
C HIS A 112 -29.01 -22.39 3.58
N CYS A 113 -29.97 -23.26 3.87
CA CYS A 113 -31.12 -22.99 4.73
C CYS A 113 -30.83 -23.18 6.25
N PHE A 114 -29.60 -23.08 6.77
CA PHE A 114 -29.34 -23.40 8.19
C PHE A 114 -28.43 -22.42 8.93
N THR A 115 -28.82 -22.13 10.17
CA THR A 115 -28.10 -21.38 11.22
C THR A 115 -26.69 -21.90 11.52
N ASN A 116 -26.35 -23.12 11.06
CA ASN A 116 -25.09 -23.83 11.30
C ASN A 116 -23.84 -23.19 10.64
N ASP A 117 -23.98 -22.45 9.55
CA ASP A 117 -22.81 -21.94 8.81
C ASP A 117 -22.11 -20.78 9.51
N LYS A 118 -22.85 -20.01 10.31
CA LYS A 118 -22.27 -18.90 11.08
C LYS A 118 -21.36 -19.42 12.19
N GLU A 119 -21.85 -20.42 12.93
CA GLU A 119 -21.08 -21.07 13.98
C GLU A 119 -19.82 -21.75 13.43
N LEU A 120 -19.95 -22.40 12.27
CA LEU A 120 -18.83 -23.02 11.56
C LEU A 120 -17.77 -22.00 11.12
N MET A 121 -18.17 -20.84 10.59
CA MET A 121 -17.21 -19.76 10.24
C MET A 121 -16.54 -19.17 11.49
N ALA A 122 -17.28 -18.95 12.58
CA ALA A 122 -16.70 -18.48 13.84
C ALA A 122 -15.72 -19.50 14.41
N GLN A 123 -16.07 -20.79 14.37
CA GLN A 123 -15.19 -21.86 14.79
C GLN A 123 -13.92 -21.92 13.91
N GLN A 124 -14.06 -21.89 12.58
CA GLN A 124 -12.92 -21.85 11.67
C GLN A 124 -12.02 -20.63 11.93
N SER A 125 -12.59 -19.46 12.21
CA SER A 125 -11.82 -18.28 12.61
C SER A 125 -11.02 -18.52 13.88
N ARG A 126 -11.63 -19.09 14.93
CA ARG A 126 -10.94 -19.43 16.18
C ARG A 126 -9.79 -20.42 15.93
N MET A 127 -10.05 -21.46 15.15
CA MET A 127 -9.05 -22.49 14.80
C MET A 127 -7.88 -21.89 14.02
N LEU A 128 -8.12 -20.93 13.12
CA LEU A 128 -7.05 -20.22 12.41
C LEU A 128 -6.20 -19.33 13.31
N ILE A 129 -6.83 -18.64 14.27
CA ILE A 129 -6.09 -17.82 15.26
C ILE A 129 -5.25 -18.74 16.16
N GLU A 130 -5.81 -19.85 16.63
CA GLU A 130 -5.08 -20.84 17.42
C GLU A 130 -3.91 -21.45 16.62
N TYR A 131 -4.15 -21.82 15.35
CA TYR A 131 -3.13 -22.35 14.46
C TYR A 131 -1.94 -21.41 14.26
N VAL A 132 -2.20 -20.14 13.91
CA VAL A 132 -1.12 -19.19 13.67
C VAL A 132 -0.35 -18.85 14.95
N THR A 133 -1.05 -18.75 16.09
CA THR A 133 -0.44 -18.44 17.38
C THR A 133 0.40 -19.62 17.91
N MET A 134 -0.09 -20.85 17.82
CA MET A 134 0.65 -22.04 18.24
C MET A 134 1.92 -22.24 17.42
N ASN A 135 1.85 -22.08 16.10
CA ASN A 135 3.03 -22.13 15.24
C ASN A 135 4.01 -20.99 15.55
N ALA A 136 3.54 -19.76 15.74
CA ALA A 136 4.41 -18.64 16.11
C ALA A 136 5.12 -18.85 17.46
N ILE A 137 4.41 -19.42 18.45
CA ILE A 137 5.00 -19.79 19.75
C ILE A 137 6.05 -20.89 19.56
N ALA A 138 5.78 -21.90 18.73
CA ALA A 138 6.71 -22.98 18.43
C ALA A 138 8.00 -22.44 17.78
N ILE A 139 7.88 -21.58 16.77
CA ILE A 139 9.02 -20.90 16.11
C ILE A 139 9.82 -20.09 17.15
N ARG A 140 9.15 -19.27 17.96
CA ARG A 140 9.81 -18.47 19.01
C ARG A 140 10.56 -19.35 20.01
N LYS A 141 9.95 -20.47 20.44
CA LYS A 141 10.56 -21.38 21.42
C LYS A 141 11.72 -22.17 20.83
N ILE A 142 11.64 -22.61 19.57
CA ILE A 142 12.73 -23.36 18.93
C ILE A 142 13.93 -22.46 18.62
N LEU A 143 13.71 -21.21 18.21
CA LEU A 143 14.78 -20.22 18.04
C LEU A 143 15.47 -19.88 19.36
N LYS A 144 14.70 -19.65 20.44
CA LYS A 144 15.29 -19.51 21.78
C LYS A 144 16.10 -20.73 22.21
N LYS A 145 15.65 -21.93 21.79
CA LYS A 145 16.37 -23.17 22.07
C LYS A 145 17.67 -23.26 21.27
N TYR A 146 17.68 -22.78 20.03
CA TYR A 146 18.88 -22.66 19.20
C TYR A 146 19.94 -21.81 19.92
N ASP A 147 19.56 -20.59 20.29
CA ASP A 147 20.44 -19.64 20.98
C ASP A 147 20.97 -20.23 22.29
N LYS A 148 20.12 -20.92 23.06
CA LYS A 148 20.52 -21.58 24.30
C LYS A 148 21.49 -22.75 24.08
N VAL A 149 21.36 -23.50 22.98
CA VAL A 149 22.23 -24.67 22.71
C VAL A 149 23.62 -24.25 22.25
N HIS A 150 23.70 -23.17 21.46
CA HIS A 150 24.94 -22.67 20.84
C HIS A 150 25.48 -21.40 21.52
N SER A 151 24.92 -20.99 22.67
CA SER A 151 25.29 -19.73 23.34
C SER A 151 25.39 -18.53 22.39
N SER A 152 24.46 -18.44 21.43
CA SER A 152 24.54 -17.50 20.30
C SER A 152 23.34 -16.54 20.24
N ILE A 153 23.37 -15.64 19.25
CA ILE A 153 22.27 -14.72 18.95
C ILE A 153 21.63 -15.00 17.58
N ASN A 154 22.04 -16.08 16.91
CA ASN A 154 21.65 -16.37 15.53
C ASN A 154 20.15 -16.65 15.39
N GLY A 155 19.52 -17.26 16.39
CA GLY A 155 18.07 -17.46 16.44
C GLY A 155 17.30 -16.12 16.51
N ARG A 156 17.82 -15.13 17.24
CA ARG A 156 17.28 -13.76 17.22
C ARG A 156 17.47 -13.09 15.86
N ASN A 157 18.67 -13.17 15.28
CA ASN A 157 18.96 -12.60 13.96
C ASN A 157 18.08 -13.23 12.86
N PHE A 158 17.88 -14.54 12.94
CA PHE A 158 16.99 -15.27 12.05
C PHE A 158 15.53 -14.78 12.15
N ARG A 159 15.06 -14.41 13.34
CA ARG A 159 13.72 -13.82 13.48
C ARG A 159 13.60 -12.48 12.75
N THR A 160 14.66 -11.66 12.74
CA THR A 160 14.69 -10.43 11.93
C THR A 160 14.67 -10.76 10.45
N LYS A 161 15.44 -11.77 10.01
CA LYS A 161 15.40 -12.28 8.64
C LYS A 161 13.99 -12.73 8.22
N MET A 162 13.27 -13.44 9.08
CA MET A 162 11.89 -13.85 8.81
C MET A 162 10.94 -12.67 8.55
N ARG A 163 11.17 -11.50 9.17
CA ARG A 163 10.37 -10.30 8.91
C ARG A 163 10.66 -9.72 7.53
N ALA A 164 11.93 -9.66 7.16
CA ALA A 164 12.37 -9.21 5.84
C ALA A 164 11.95 -10.16 4.72
N GLU A 165 11.74 -11.44 5.02
CA GLU A 165 11.16 -12.40 4.06
C GLU A 165 9.62 -12.49 4.15
N HIS A 166 8.99 -11.66 4.97
CA HIS A 166 7.52 -11.60 5.15
C HIS A 166 6.87 -12.93 5.59
N ILE A 167 7.60 -13.76 6.33
CA ILE A 167 7.16 -15.05 6.86
C ILE A 167 6.99 -15.05 8.38
N GLU A 168 7.11 -13.89 9.03
CA GLU A 168 6.77 -13.72 10.45
C GLU A 168 5.25 -13.76 10.61
N LEU A 169 4.75 -14.88 11.14
CA LEU A 169 3.32 -15.21 11.18
C LEU A 169 2.44 -14.18 11.91
N LEU A 170 2.95 -13.58 12.99
CA LEU A 170 2.19 -12.62 13.80
C LEU A 170 2.19 -11.20 13.22
N GLN A 171 3.06 -10.93 12.25
CA GLN A 171 3.08 -9.69 11.47
C GLN A 171 2.35 -9.81 10.12
N SER A 172 1.73 -10.96 9.85
CA SER A 172 0.98 -11.16 8.61
C SER A 172 -0.23 -10.21 8.55
N PRO A 173 -0.41 -9.46 7.44
CA PRO A 173 -1.63 -8.69 7.21
C PRO A 173 -2.92 -9.50 7.35
N TRP A 174 -2.89 -10.78 6.97
CA TRP A 174 -4.05 -11.67 7.07
C TRP A 174 -4.49 -11.92 8.52
N LEU A 175 -3.60 -11.77 9.51
CA LEU A 175 -3.97 -11.87 10.91
C LEU A 175 -4.77 -10.64 11.38
N ILE A 176 -4.47 -9.45 10.84
CA ILE A 176 -5.23 -8.23 11.12
C ILE A 176 -6.64 -8.34 10.52
N GLU A 177 -6.76 -8.81 9.28
CA GLU A 177 -8.07 -9.08 8.66
C GLU A 177 -8.87 -10.15 9.42
N LEU A 178 -8.21 -11.24 9.84
CA LEU A 178 -8.86 -12.29 10.63
C LEU A 178 -9.33 -11.77 11.99
N GLY A 179 -8.55 -10.90 12.63
CA GLY A 179 -8.93 -10.22 13.86
C GLY A 179 -10.13 -9.30 13.67
N ALA A 180 -10.14 -8.51 12.58
CA ALA A 180 -11.27 -7.66 12.23
C ALA A 180 -12.54 -8.48 11.97
N PHE A 181 -12.44 -9.56 11.20
CA PHE A 181 -13.52 -10.51 10.96
C PHE A 181 -14.07 -11.06 12.27
N TYR A 182 -13.19 -11.57 13.14
CA TYR A 182 -13.57 -12.12 14.43
C TYR A 182 -14.34 -11.12 15.30
N ILE A 183 -13.91 -9.85 15.35
CA ILE A 183 -14.59 -8.80 16.10
C ILE A 183 -15.94 -8.45 15.47
N ASN A 184 -16.00 -8.35 14.14
CA ASN A 184 -17.24 -8.09 13.41
C ASN A 184 -18.27 -9.21 13.64
N PHE A 185 -17.79 -10.45 13.71
CA PHE A 185 -18.62 -11.64 13.81
C PHE A 185 -19.12 -11.92 15.23
N ASN A 186 -18.26 -11.79 16.23
CA ASN A 186 -18.57 -12.10 17.64
C ASN A 186 -19.33 -10.98 18.36
N GLY A 187 -19.49 -9.80 17.76
CA GLY A 187 -20.23 -8.67 18.36
C GLY A 187 -21.74 -8.88 18.56
N THR A 188 -22.26 -10.10 18.42
CA THR A 188 -23.71 -10.39 18.47
C THR A 188 -24.13 -11.31 19.62
N GLU A 189 -23.27 -12.15 20.21
CA GLU A 189 -23.68 -13.06 21.30
C GLU A 189 -22.70 -13.05 22.48
N SER A 190 -23.24 -12.70 23.66
CA SER A 190 -22.55 -12.77 24.94
C SER A 190 -22.41 -14.22 25.39
N GLY A 191 -21.19 -14.74 25.34
CA GLY A 191 -20.81 -16.03 25.93
C GLY A 191 -19.38 -15.95 26.47
N ASP A 192 -19.19 -16.46 27.68
CA ASP A 192 -18.09 -16.24 28.63
C ASP A 192 -16.70 -16.82 28.24
N LEU A 193 -16.50 -17.10 26.96
CA LEU A 193 -15.23 -17.51 26.35
C LEU A 193 -15.15 -16.76 25.02
N SER A 194 -14.08 -16.00 24.75
CA SER A 194 -13.67 -15.48 23.41
C SER A 194 -13.51 -13.94 23.29
N ASN A 195 -12.63 -13.32 24.10
CA ASN A 195 -12.07 -11.96 23.86
C ASN A 195 -10.62 -12.03 23.37
N GLN A 196 -10.31 -12.93 22.43
CA GLN A 196 -8.93 -13.10 21.94
C GLN A 196 -8.47 -11.86 21.15
N PHE A 197 -9.39 -11.21 20.45
CA PHE A 197 -9.20 -9.91 19.84
C PHE A 197 -10.06 -8.84 20.52
N SER A 198 -9.48 -7.65 20.69
CA SER A 198 -10.19 -6.44 21.05
C SER A 198 -9.76 -5.28 20.16
N CYS A 199 -10.56 -4.22 20.14
CA CYS A 199 -10.24 -3.02 19.38
C CYS A 199 -10.68 -1.80 20.18
N ASP A 200 -9.73 -0.89 20.40
CA ASP A 200 -9.96 0.41 21.00
C ASP A 200 -9.79 1.48 19.91
N LEU A 201 -10.84 2.25 19.71
CA LEU A 201 -10.91 3.32 18.71
C LEU A 201 -11.24 4.68 19.35
N GLY A 202 -11.36 4.72 20.69
CA GLY A 202 -11.77 5.93 21.42
C GLY A 202 -10.62 6.84 21.83
N SER A 203 -9.38 6.43 21.60
CA SER A 203 -8.16 7.19 21.95
C SER A 203 -7.49 7.80 20.72
N ASP A 204 -6.53 8.71 20.94
CA ASP A 204 -5.67 9.29 19.90
C ASP A 204 -4.88 8.25 19.08
N ARG A 205 -4.89 6.98 19.50
CA ARG A 205 -4.19 5.87 18.86
C ARG A 205 -5.14 4.69 18.70
N PRO A 206 -5.85 4.57 17.56
CA PRO A 206 -6.69 3.42 17.29
C PRO A 206 -5.83 2.15 17.20
N VAL A 207 -6.17 1.14 17.99
CA VAL A 207 -5.39 -0.11 18.12
C VAL A 207 -6.29 -1.32 18.11
N MET A 208 -5.86 -2.36 17.41
CA MET A 208 -6.39 -3.71 17.53
C MET A 208 -5.41 -4.58 18.33
N THR A 209 -5.91 -5.30 19.33
CA THR A 209 -5.08 -6.09 20.23
C THR A 209 -5.43 -7.56 20.14
N LEU A 210 -4.43 -8.40 19.88
CA LEU A 210 -4.49 -9.86 20.00
C LEU A 210 -3.90 -10.28 21.35
N THR A 211 -4.71 -10.94 22.18
CA THR A 211 -4.26 -11.57 23.43
C THR A 211 -3.94 -13.03 23.20
N ILE A 212 -2.65 -13.38 23.19
CA ILE A 212 -2.19 -14.78 23.01
C ILE A 212 -2.14 -15.52 24.35
N SER A 213 -1.77 -14.80 25.41
CA SER A 213 -1.80 -15.25 26.81
C SER A 213 -1.86 -14.02 27.71
N ASP A 214 -2.13 -14.18 29.01
CA ASP A 214 -2.23 -13.07 29.97
C ASP A 214 -0.98 -12.16 29.97
N SER A 215 0.17 -12.69 29.56
CA SER A 215 1.46 -11.97 29.51
C SER A 215 1.91 -11.58 28.10
N LEU A 216 1.23 -12.03 27.04
CA LEU A 216 1.61 -11.76 25.66
C LEU A 216 0.42 -11.16 24.90
N LYS A 217 0.48 -9.84 24.74
CA LYS A 217 -0.41 -9.06 23.89
C LYS A 217 0.35 -8.53 22.68
N LEU A 218 -0.30 -8.54 21.54
CA LEU A 218 0.21 -7.97 20.31
C LEU A 218 -0.73 -6.87 19.85
N GLU A 219 -0.18 -5.68 19.64
CA GLU A 219 -0.93 -4.49 19.26
C GLU A 219 -0.64 -4.12 17.81
N TYR A 220 -1.71 -3.88 17.07
CA TYR A 220 -1.68 -3.40 15.70
C TYR A 220 -2.21 -1.97 15.70
N SER A 221 -1.35 -1.00 15.41
CA SER A 221 -1.81 0.37 15.21
C SER A 221 -2.64 0.43 13.94
N LEU A 222 -3.84 0.98 14.05
CA LEU A 222 -4.76 1.22 12.95
C LEU A 222 -4.61 2.67 12.42
N THR A 223 -3.47 3.29 12.65
CA THR A 223 -3.15 4.65 12.20
C THR A 223 -2.36 4.58 10.89
N CYS A 224 -2.75 5.37 9.90
CA CYS A 224 -1.97 5.51 8.67
C CYS A 224 -0.69 6.30 8.97
N ALA A 225 0.47 5.73 8.66
CA ALA A 225 1.76 6.39 8.92
C ALA A 225 2.04 7.64 8.06
N ILE A 226 1.17 7.96 7.09
CA ILE A 226 1.31 9.13 6.20
C ILE A 226 0.41 10.27 6.66
N CYS A 227 -0.91 10.05 6.74
CA CYS A 227 -1.84 11.11 7.15
C CYS A 227 -2.02 11.19 8.67
N LEU A 228 -1.50 10.22 9.43
CA LEU A 228 -1.57 10.13 10.89
C LEU A 228 -2.98 9.98 11.47
N ASP A 229 -4.00 9.85 10.62
CA ASP A 229 -5.36 9.50 11.01
C ASP A 229 -5.55 7.98 11.11
N THR A 230 -6.69 7.56 11.66
CA THR A 230 -7.21 6.19 11.50
C THR A 230 -7.22 5.81 10.01
N VAL A 231 -6.82 4.57 9.70
CA VAL A 231 -6.80 4.11 8.31
C VAL A 231 -8.19 4.12 7.67
N PHE A 232 -8.25 4.49 6.39
CA PHE A 232 -9.47 4.58 5.60
C PHE A 232 -9.24 3.98 4.21
N ASN A 233 -10.18 3.16 3.72
CA ASN A 233 -9.97 2.32 2.53
C ASN A 233 -8.63 1.58 2.63
N SER A 234 -8.49 0.79 3.68
CA SER A 234 -7.20 0.43 4.26
C SER A 234 -6.45 -0.62 3.43
N TYR A 235 -5.13 -0.44 3.32
CA TYR A 235 -4.22 -1.39 2.70
C TYR A 235 -3.08 -1.72 3.65
N ALA A 236 -2.73 -3.00 3.75
CA ALA A 236 -1.48 -3.45 4.33
C ALA A 236 -0.49 -3.78 3.22
N LEU A 237 0.73 -3.26 3.29
CA LEU A 237 1.81 -3.75 2.44
C LEU A 237 2.28 -5.13 2.94
N SER A 238 3.03 -5.89 2.13
CA SER A 238 3.49 -7.23 2.55
C SER A 238 4.40 -7.22 3.77
N CYS A 239 5.07 -6.08 4.04
CA CYS A 239 5.83 -5.85 5.27
C CYS A 239 4.96 -5.58 6.51
N GLY A 240 3.64 -5.60 6.40
CA GLY A 240 2.69 -5.43 7.51
C GLY A 240 2.26 -3.99 7.83
N HIS A 241 2.88 -2.97 7.22
CA HIS A 241 2.54 -1.57 7.47
C HIS A 241 1.21 -1.18 6.81
N LEU A 242 0.38 -0.46 7.58
CA LEU A 242 -0.97 -0.06 7.18
C LEU A 242 -1.02 1.39 6.67
N PHE A 243 -1.77 1.59 5.59
CA PHE A 243 -1.98 2.90 4.96
C PHE A 243 -3.40 3.05 4.43
N CYS A 244 -3.88 4.29 4.33
CA CYS A 244 -5.05 4.59 3.49
C CYS A 244 -4.73 4.32 2.02
N LYS A 245 -5.72 3.92 1.21
CA LYS A 245 -5.54 3.71 -0.24
C LYS A 245 -4.90 4.91 -0.91
N ALA A 246 -5.43 6.11 -0.67
CA ALA A 246 -4.95 7.34 -1.27
C ALA A 246 -3.48 7.63 -0.88
N CYS A 247 -3.15 7.45 0.41
CA CYS A 247 -1.81 7.64 0.95
C CYS A 247 -0.79 6.67 0.33
N ALA A 248 -1.13 5.38 0.25
CA ALA A 248 -0.26 4.37 -0.35
C ALA A 248 -0.04 4.62 -1.85
N CYS A 249 -1.09 4.97 -2.60
CA CYS A 249 -0.97 5.29 -4.02
C CYS A 249 -0.11 6.54 -4.25
N SER A 250 -0.32 7.59 -3.43
CA SER A 250 0.46 8.83 -3.48
C SER A 250 1.95 8.57 -3.19
N ALA A 251 2.25 7.82 -2.12
CA ALA A 251 3.63 7.48 -1.77
C ALA A 251 4.34 6.64 -2.84
N ALA A 252 3.56 5.86 -3.60
CA ALA A 252 4.06 5.06 -4.70
C ALA A 252 4.02 5.77 -6.06
N SER A 253 3.65 7.06 -6.10
CA SER A 253 3.52 7.85 -7.33
C SER A 253 2.60 7.22 -8.40
N VAL A 254 1.57 6.49 -7.97
CA VAL A 254 0.55 5.90 -8.85
C VAL A 254 -0.82 6.54 -8.65
N MET A 255 -1.65 6.48 -9.68
CA MET A 255 -3.01 7.00 -9.58
C MET A 255 -3.89 6.06 -8.74
N ILE A 256 -4.82 6.62 -7.97
CA ILE A 256 -5.71 5.84 -7.07
C ILE A 256 -6.55 4.82 -7.86
N PHE A 257 -6.90 5.12 -9.11
CA PHE A 257 -7.68 4.22 -9.96
C PHE A 257 -6.86 3.06 -10.54
N GLU A 258 -5.56 3.26 -10.78
CA GLU A 258 -4.62 2.19 -11.19
C GLU A 258 -4.39 1.22 -10.02
N GLY A 259 -4.28 1.80 -8.82
CA GLY A 259 -4.11 1.05 -7.58
C GLY A 259 -2.71 0.47 -7.39
N LEU A 260 -2.49 -0.19 -6.25
CA LEU A 260 -1.16 -0.59 -5.81
C LEU A 260 -0.51 -1.71 -6.66
N LYS A 261 -1.26 -2.33 -7.56
CA LYS A 261 -0.73 -3.35 -8.48
C LYS A 261 0.08 -2.74 -9.64
N ALA A 262 -0.10 -1.45 -9.92
CA ALA A 262 0.62 -0.73 -10.97
C ALA A 262 1.94 -0.11 -10.48
N VAL A 263 2.28 -0.29 -9.20
CA VAL A 263 3.45 0.31 -8.55
C VAL A 263 4.73 -0.33 -9.06
N ASP A 264 5.75 0.50 -9.30
CA ASP A 264 7.10 0.05 -9.62
C ASP A 264 7.65 -0.87 -8.50
N PRO A 265 8.12 -2.10 -8.81
CA PRO A 265 8.70 -3.02 -7.82
C PRO A 265 9.81 -2.43 -6.94
N GLU A 266 10.55 -1.43 -7.42
CA GLU A 266 11.62 -0.76 -6.66
C GLU A 266 11.08 0.25 -5.63
N THR A 267 9.78 0.54 -5.66
CA THR A 267 9.13 1.46 -4.71
C THR A 267 9.21 0.90 -3.30
N ARG A 268 9.71 1.73 -2.38
CA ARG A 268 9.95 1.36 -0.99
C ARG A 268 8.79 1.69 -0.07
N CYS A 269 8.62 0.89 0.98
CA CYS A 269 7.72 1.20 2.08
C CYS A 269 8.07 2.56 2.73
N PRO A 270 7.12 3.47 2.96
CA PRO A 270 7.37 4.74 3.64
C PRO A 270 7.88 4.60 5.09
N VAL A 271 7.60 3.45 5.73
CA VAL A 271 7.95 3.19 7.13
C VAL A 271 9.24 2.39 7.25
N CYS A 272 9.30 1.17 6.69
CA CYS A 272 10.48 0.30 6.82
C CYS A 272 11.50 0.41 5.69
N ARG A 273 11.21 1.17 4.62
CA ARG A 273 12.06 1.35 3.43
C ARG A 273 12.36 0.07 2.65
N GLU A 274 11.62 -1.00 2.90
CA GLU A 274 11.76 -2.27 2.21
C GLU A 274 11.17 -2.19 0.80
N GLU A 275 11.87 -2.78 -0.17
CA GLU A 275 11.49 -2.84 -1.59
C GLU A 275 10.53 -4.00 -1.88
N GLY A 276 9.81 -3.95 -3.01
CA GLY A 276 8.92 -5.03 -3.43
C GLY A 276 7.64 -5.21 -2.60
N VAL A 277 7.41 -4.38 -1.58
CA VAL A 277 6.33 -4.58 -0.62
C VAL A 277 4.91 -4.28 -1.13
N TYR A 278 4.80 -3.58 -2.26
CA TYR A 278 3.54 -3.19 -2.87
C TYR A 278 2.89 -4.31 -3.69
N ALA A 279 3.71 -5.18 -4.29
CA ALA A 279 3.26 -6.24 -5.21
C ALA A 279 2.23 -7.19 -4.56
N ASN A 280 2.44 -7.49 -3.27
CA ASN A 280 1.60 -8.39 -2.49
C ASN A 280 0.78 -7.66 -1.41
N SER A 281 0.44 -6.39 -1.66
CA SER A 281 -0.41 -5.62 -0.74
C SER A 281 -1.81 -6.25 -0.59
N VAL A 282 -2.33 -6.18 0.62
CA VAL A 282 -3.64 -6.73 1.01
C VAL A 282 -4.61 -5.58 1.24
N ARG A 283 -5.73 -5.58 0.52
CA ARG A 283 -6.86 -4.69 0.82
C ARG A 283 -7.57 -5.21 2.06
N MET A 284 -7.71 -4.36 3.07
CA MET A 284 -8.20 -4.73 4.40
C MET A 284 -9.71 -4.51 4.52
N VAL A 285 -10.50 -5.44 3.96
CA VAL A 285 -11.95 -5.27 3.78
C VAL A 285 -12.71 -5.43 5.09
N GLU A 286 -12.34 -6.41 5.91
CA GLU A 286 -12.97 -6.62 7.22
C GLU A 286 -12.58 -5.53 8.20
N LEU A 287 -11.34 -5.03 8.12
CA LEU A 287 -10.92 -3.89 8.91
C LEU A 287 -11.72 -2.64 8.55
N ASP A 288 -11.90 -2.35 7.26
CA ASP A 288 -12.74 -1.24 6.81
C ASP A 288 -14.19 -1.39 7.30
N LEU A 289 -14.75 -2.62 7.28
CA LEU A 289 -16.08 -2.89 7.81
C LEU A 289 -16.16 -2.64 9.33
N LEU A 290 -15.14 -3.08 10.08
CA LEU A 290 -15.04 -2.87 11.51
C LEU A 290 -15.01 -1.37 11.85
N LEU A 291 -14.14 -0.62 11.18
CA LEU A 291 -13.98 0.83 11.37
C LEU A 291 -15.26 1.57 10.99
N LYS A 292 -15.89 1.22 9.87
CA LYS A 292 -17.18 1.79 9.47
C LYS A 292 -18.29 1.56 10.50
N ASN A 293 -18.30 0.38 11.13
CA ASN A 293 -19.33 0.01 12.10
C ASN A 293 -19.10 0.66 13.47
N ARG A 294 -17.86 0.76 13.92
CA ARG A 294 -17.50 1.25 15.26
C ARG A 294 -17.17 2.76 15.32
N CYS A 295 -16.72 3.37 14.22
CA CYS A 295 -16.39 4.79 14.10
C CYS A 295 -17.21 5.47 12.99
N LYS A 296 -18.54 5.42 13.10
CA LYS A 296 -19.47 5.84 12.04
C LYS A 296 -19.33 7.29 11.62
N GLU A 297 -19.10 8.20 12.58
CA GLU A 297 -19.00 9.64 12.32
C GLU A 297 -17.72 9.96 11.55
N TYR A 298 -16.57 9.58 12.12
CA TYR A 298 -15.27 9.66 11.44
C TYR A 298 -15.30 9.06 10.03
N TRP A 299 -15.85 7.86 9.87
CA TRP A 299 -15.91 7.20 8.56
C TRP A 299 -16.76 7.98 7.55
N ARG A 300 -17.85 8.61 8.00
CA ARG A 300 -18.74 9.42 7.14
C ARG A 300 -18.07 10.71 6.71
N GLU A 301 -17.41 11.39 7.65
CA GLU A 301 -16.64 12.62 7.39
C GLU A 301 -15.50 12.34 6.42
N ARG A 302 -14.67 11.32 6.69
CA ARG A 302 -13.55 10.95 5.81
C ARG A 302 -14.00 10.57 4.40
N LEU A 303 -15.14 9.90 4.26
CA LEU A 303 -15.73 9.59 2.96
C LEU A 303 -16.20 10.84 2.20
N HIS A 304 -16.69 11.85 2.92
CA HIS A 304 -17.07 13.13 2.32
C HIS A 304 -15.84 13.88 1.82
N ASP A 305 -14.79 13.95 2.64
CA ASP A 305 -13.54 14.63 2.30
C ASP A 305 -12.85 13.99 1.08
N GLU A 306 -12.71 12.65 1.03
CA GLU A 306 -12.12 11.99 -0.14
C GLU A 306 -12.92 12.21 -1.43
N ARG A 307 -14.24 12.46 -1.34
CA ARG A 307 -15.09 12.76 -2.51
C ARG A 307 -14.98 14.21 -2.95
N ALA A 308 -14.83 15.14 -2.01
CA ALA A 308 -14.56 16.54 -2.31
C ALA A 308 -13.17 16.68 -2.96
N ASP A 309 -12.14 16.06 -2.36
CA ASP A 309 -10.77 16.06 -2.88
C ASP A 309 -10.62 15.31 -4.22
N GLY A 310 -11.51 14.34 -4.50
CA GLY A 310 -11.58 13.66 -5.79
C GLY A 310 -11.94 14.58 -6.97
N PHE A 311 -12.52 15.75 -6.67
CA PHE A 311 -12.78 16.82 -7.64
C PHE A 311 -11.63 17.84 -7.70
N ASP A 312 -10.81 17.90 -6.64
CA ASP A 312 -9.79 18.94 -6.39
C ASP A 312 -8.35 18.43 -6.44
N ARG A 313 -8.05 17.26 -7.02
CA ARG A 313 -6.66 17.02 -7.48
C ARG A 313 -6.37 18.02 -8.60
N PRO A 314 -5.55 19.06 -8.36
CA PRO A 314 -5.21 19.94 -9.44
C PRO A 314 -4.34 19.12 -10.37
N VAL A 315 -4.77 18.98 -11.61
CA VAL A 315 -3.78 19.05 -12.70
C VAL A 315 -2.98 20.30 -12.35
N ASP A 316 -1.73 20.12 -11.92
CA ASP A 316 -0.84 21.17 -11.39
C ASP A 316 -1.24 22.50 -12.01
N THR A 317 -1.65 23.51 -11.23
CA THR A 317 -2.20 24.76 -11.79
C THR A 317 -1.30 25.33 -12.89
N GLN A 318 0.01 25.13 -12.72
CA GLN A 318 1.05 25.42 -13.70
C GLN A 318 0.92 24.57 -14.98
N THR A 319 0.79 23.25 -14.86
CA THR A 319 0.52 22.32 -15.98
C THR A 319 -0.80 22.61 -16.67
N PHE A 320 -1.87 22.93 -15.94
CA PHE A 320 -3.16 23.31 -16.53
C PHE A 320 -3.06 24.62 -17.32
N ILE A 321 -2.46 25.67 -16.73
CA ILE A 321 -2.23 26.96 -17.41
C ILE A 321 -1.37 26.78 -18.65
N VAL A 322 -0.28 26.00 -18.56
CA VAL A 322 0.61 25.73 -19.71
C VAL A 322 -0.16 24.97 -20.79
N THR A 323 -0.92 23.94 -20.44
CA THR A 323 -1.68 23.14 -21.41
C THR A 323 -2.74 23.96 -22.12
N VAL A 324 -3.51 24.79 -21.39
CA VAL A 324 -4.52 25.68 -21.95
C VAL A 324 -3.86 26.75 -22.84
N SER A 325 -2.74 27.34 -22.40
CA SER A 325 -2.03 28.37 -23.17
C SER A 325 -1.48 27.82 -24.49
N VAL A 326 -0.92 26.60 -24.46
CA VAL A 326 -0.41 25.92 -25.65
C VAL A 326 -1.55 25.59 -26.62
N LEU A 327 -2.68 25.07 -26.13
CA LEU A 327 -3.85 24.77 -26.97
C LEU A 327 -4.43 26.02 -27.62
N VAL A 328 -4.53 27.14 -26.89
CA VAL A 328 -4.99 28.42 -27.44
C VAL A 328 -4.02 28.93 -28.51
N ALA A 329 -2.71 28.88 -28.24
CA ALA A 329 -1.69 29.34 -29.20
C ALA A 329 -1.69 28.50 -30.49
N ILE A 330 -1.81 27.18 -30.39
CA ILE A 330 -1.89 26.28 -31.56
C ILE A 330 -3.17 26.56 -32.35
N SER A 331 -4.31 26.67 -31.67
CA SER A 331 -5.60 26.93 -32.31
C SER A 331 -5.62 28.29 -33.03
N LEU A 332 -5.05 29.32 -32.40
CA LEU A 332 -4.91 30.66 -33.00
C LEU A 332 -3.96 30.63 -34.20
N SER A 333 -2.85 29.90 -34.12
CA SER A 333 -1.89 29.77 -35.21
C SER A 333 -2.49 29.04 -36.41
N LEU A 334 -3.25 27.96 -36.18
CA LEU A 334 -3.98 27.25 -37.24
C LEU A 334 -5.08 28.12 -37.85
N PHE A 335 -5.83 28.86 -37.03
CA PHE A 335 -6.88 29.76 -37.51
C PHE A 335 -6.32 30.91 -38.36
N LEU A 336 -5.18 31.49 -37.96
CA LEU A 336 -4.51 32.53 -38.73
C LEU A 336 -3.84 31.97 -39.99
N GLY A 337 -3.26 30.77 -39.94
CA GLY A 337 -2.68 30.09 -41.11
C GLY A 337 -3.71 29.71 -42.18
N LEU A 338 -4.98 29.52 -41.81
CA LEU A 338 -6.08 29.29 -42.76
C LEU A 338 -6.55 30.57 -43.47
N LYS A 339 -6.27 31.75 -42.92
CA LYS A 339 -6.50 33.04 -43.58
C LYS A 339 -5.27 33.40 -44.41
N GLY A 340 -5.15 32.76 -45.58
CA GLY A 340 -4.02 32.92 -46.50
C GLY A 340 -3.62 34.37 -46.80
N ASP A 341 -2.42 34.53 -47.36
CA ASP A 341 -1.67 35.79 -47.39
C ASP A 341 -2.45 37.03 -47.88
N PRO A 342 -2.21 38.21 -47.29
CA PRO A 342 -2.91 39.44 -47.63
C PRO A 342 -2.60 39.86 -49.07
N VAL A 343 -3.63 40.05 -49.90
CA VAL A 343 -3.46 40.46 -51.31
C VAL A 343 -3.30 41.97 -51.39
N PRO A 344 -2.27 42.47 -52.08
CA PRO A 344 -2.14 43.90 -52.37
C PRO A 344 -3.40 44.43 -53.06
N CYS A 345 -3.87 45.59 -52.64
CA CYS A 345 -5.01 46.25 -53.27
C CYS A 345 -4.64 46.65 -54.70
N GLU A 346 -5.30 46.06 -55.68
CA GLU A 346 -5.06 46.30 -57.11
C GLU A 346 -5.14 47.79 -57.49
N LYS A 347 -5.99 48.58 -56.81
CA LYS A 347 -6.15 50.01 -57.13
C LYS A 347 -4.97 50.88 -56.72
N CYS A 348 -4.23 50.50 -55.68
CA CYS A 348 -3.06 51.26 -55.23
C CYS A 348 -1.77 50.44 -55.24
N ALA A 349 -1.80 49.23 -55.81
CA ALA A 349 -0.68 48.29 -55.88
C ALA A 349 0.03 48.11 -54.53
N GLY A 350 -0.72 48.03 -53.42
CA GLY A 350 -0.13 47.87 -52.08
C GLY A 350 0.20 49.16 -51.33
N ASN A 351 0.23 50.33 -52.00
CA ASN A 351 0.75 51.56 -51.40
C ASN A 351 -0.22 52.30 -50.48
N GLY A 352 -1.47 51.84 -50.36
CA GLY A 352 -2.49 52.47 -49.51
C GLY A 352 -3.06 53.80 -50.04
N GLY A 353 -2.38 54.47 -50.97
CA GLY A 353 -2.80 55.74 -51.56
C GLY A 353 -1.78 56.27 -52.56
N THR A 354 -1.95 57.52 -52.97
CA THR A 354 -1.00 58.23 -53.85
C THR A 354 -0.48 59.49 -53.16
N LYS A 355 0.78 59.85 -53.39
CA LYS A 355 1.37 61.10 -52.86
C LYS A 355 0.52 62.31 -53.26
N CYS A 356 0.31 63.21 -52.32
CA CYS A 356 -0.46 64.43 -52.56
C CYS A 356 0.39 65.42 -53.34
N VAL A 357 0.01 65.73 -54.58
CA VAL A 357 0.76 66.64 -55.46
C VAL A 357 0.68 68.11 -55.05
N PHE A 358 -0.25 68.46 -54.15
CA PHE A 358 -0.50 69.82 -53.72
C PHE A 358 0.31 70.23 -52.49
N CYS A 359 1.07 69.31 -51.90
CA CYS A 359 1.85 69.58 -50.70
C CYS A 359 3.17 68.80 -50.70
N ASN A 360 4.07 69.19 -49.81
CA ASN A 360 5.22 68.38 -49.47
C ASN A 360 4.99 67.80 -48.07
N ASP A 361 4.86 66.47 -47.98
CA ASP A 361 4.57 65.72 -46.75
C ASP A 361 3.45 66.32 -45.88
N GLY A 362 2.36 66.73 -46.55
CA GLY A 362 1.17 67.23 -45.87
C GLY A 362 1.15 68.72 -45.59
N LYS A 363 2.24 69.46 -45.86
CA LYS A 363 2.31 70.92 -45.64
C LYS A 363 2.38 71.72 -46.94
N MET A 364 1.75 72.89 -46.95
CA MET A 364 1.76 73.87 -48.05
C MET A 364 2.35 75.20 -47.56
N LYS A 365 3.19 75.85 -48.37
CA LYS A 365 3.69 77.20 -48.06
C LYS A 365 2.63 78.26 -48.36
N LYS A 366 2.44 79.18 -47.42
CA LYS A 366 1.69 80.43 -47.58
C LYS A 366 2.52 81.60 -47.06
N GLU A 367 2.12 82.82 -47.40
CA GLU A 367 2.83 84.06 -47.03
C GLU A 367 3.08 84.20 -45.52
N THR A 368 2.22 83.61 -44.69
CA THR A 368 2.31 83.63 -43.23
C THR A 368 2.95 82.38 -42.60
N GLY A 369 3.46 81.43 -43.41
CA GLY A 369 4.14 80.22 -42.91
C GLY A 369 3.67 78.90 -43.57
N LEU A 370 4.02 77.76 -42.97
CA LEU A 370 3.59 76.43 -43.41
C LEU A 370 2.26 76.04 -42.77
N VAL A 371 1.28 75.65 -43.59
CA VAL A 371 -0.04 75.20 -43.12
C VAL A 371 -0.37 73.79 -43.63
N ASP A 372 -1.28 73.09 -42.96
CA ASP A 372 -1.72 71.77 -43.41
C ASP A 372 -2.42 71.83 -44.77
N CYS A 373 -2.09 70.86 -45.62
CA CYS A 373 -2.68 70.71 -46.92
C CYS A 373 -4.15 70.38 -46.77
N ARG A 374 -5.01 71.21 -47.38
CA ARG A 374 -6.46 71.04 -47.30
C ARG A 374 -6.96 69.79 -48.04
N VAL A 375 -6.19 69.31 -49.03
CA VAL A 375 -6.56 68.17 -49.87
C VAL A 375 -6.32 66.84 -49.15
N CYS A 376 -5.11 66.62 -48.63
CA CYS A 376 -4.78 65.40 -47.86
C CYS A 376 -4.96 65.55 -46.35
N LYS A 377 -5.44 66.71 -45.87
CA LYS A 377 -5.60 67.04 -44.45
C LYS A 377 -4.34 66.78 -43.61
N GLY A 378 -3.18 67.16 -44.14
CA GLY A 378 -1.89 66.97 -43.45
C GLY A 378 -1.24 65.59 -43.60
N ALA A 379 -1.89 64.60 -44.22
CA ALA A 379 -1.35 63.23 -44.31
C ALA A 379 -0.25 63.00 -45.36
N GLY A 380 0.05 63.97 -46.23
CA GLY A 380 1.01 63.84 -47.34
C GLY A 380 0.59 62.90 -48.47
N MET A 381 -0.45 62.10 -48.28
CA MET A 381 -1.02 61.19 -49.29
C MET A 381 -2.54 61.29 -49.37
N VAL A 382 -3.08 61.07 -50.56
CA VAL A 382 -4.52 60.88 -50.78
C VAL A 382 -4.80 59.38 -50.66
N LEU A 383 -5.54 59.00 -49.62
CA LEU A 383 -5.81 57.59 -49.29
C LEU A 383 -6.68 56.92 -50.36
N CYS A 384 -6.32 55.68 -50.71
CA CYS A 384 -7.11 54.85 -51.61
C CYS A 384 -8.43 54.49 -50.93
N LYS A 385 -9.54 54.93 -51.53
CA LYS A 385 -10.89 54.67 -50.99
C LYS A 385 -11.25 53.18 -50.93
N LYS A 386 -10.71 52.35 -51.84
CA LYS A 386 -11.03 50.91 -51.91
C LYS A 386 -10.48 50.13 -50.71
N CYS A 387 -9.27 50.45 -50.26
CA CYS A 387 -8.65 49.81 -49.09
C CYS A 387 -8.65 50.71 -47.84
N ALA A 388 -9.28 51.88 -47.90
CA ALA A 388 -9.28 52.89 -46.83
C ALA A 388 -7.87 53.21 -46.30
N GLY A 389 -6.85 53.22 -47.15
CA GLY A 389 -5.47 53.50 -46.74
C GLY A 389 -4.61 52.28 -46.40
N SER A 390 -5.16 51.08 -46.22
CA SER A 390 -4.39 49.93 -45.73
C SER A 390 -3.39 49.35 -46.73
N GLY A 391 -3.59 49.56 -48.03
CA GLY A 391 -2.81 48.92 -49.08
C GLY A 391 -3.24 47.50 -49.44
N TYR A 392 -4.13 46.87 -48.65
CA TYR A 392 -4.56 45.50 -48.85
C TYR A 392 -6.06 45.40 -49.11
N SER A 393 -6.46 44.44 -49.95
CA SER A 393 -7.88 44.15 -50.15
C SER A 393 -8.46 43.51 -48.90
N ARG A 394 -9.60 44.00 -48.40
CA ARG A 394 -10.42 43.21 -47.48
C ARG A 394 -10.97 42.04 -48.29
N ARG A 395 -10.37 40.86 -48.17
CA ARG A 395 -11.07 39.62 -48.57
C ARG A 395 -12.29 39.51 -47.65
N LEU A 396 -13.47 39.25 -48.22
CA LEU A 396 -14.64 38.86 -47.45
C LEU A 396 -14.34 37.58 -46.68
#